data_AF-A0A060BZ78-F1
#
_entry.id   AF-A0A060BZ78-F1
#
_cell.length_a   1.000
_cell.length_b   1.000
_cell.length_c   1.000
_cell.angle_alpha   90.00
_cell.angle_beta   90.00
_cell.angle_gamma   90.00
#
_symmetry.space_group_name_H-M   'P 1'
#
loop_
_entity.id
_entity.type
_entity.pdbx_description
1 polymer ?
#
loop_
_entity_poly.entity_id
_entity_poly.type
_entity_poly.pdbx_seq_one_letter_code
_entity_poly.pdbx_strand_id
1 'polypeptide(L)' 'YTPGPGSTSDALLLHGVYDLPKDVGVDEGSLWGDYYYLEALTRRALPAWQPYWWVAGVE' A
#
# COMPACT_ATOMS: atom_id res chain seq x y z
N TYR A 1 -13.72 -0.18 -0.86
CA TYR A 1 -14.79 0.65 -0.25
C TYR A 1 -14.39 2.05 -0.61
N THR A 2 -15.02 2.59 -1.65
CA THR A 2 -14.83 3.99 -2.02
C THR A 2 -15.55 4.82 -0.97
N PRO A 3 -14.87 5.74 -0.26
CA PRO A 3 -15.56 6.69 0.59
C PRO A 3 -16.57 7.46 -0.28
N GLY A 4 -17.81 7.60 0.19
CA GLY A 4 -18.81 8.39 -0.51
C GLY A 4 -18.38 9.87 -0.65
N PRO A 5 -18.98 10.64 -1.58
CA PRO A 5 -18.66 12.05 -1.76
C PRO A 5 -18.74 12.82 -0.43
N GLY A 6 -17.64 13.50 -0.07
CA GLY A 6 -17.53 14.26 1.19
C GLY A 6 -16.99 13.46 2.39
N SER A 7 -16.70 12.17 2.23
CA SER A 7 -15.98 11.37 3.22
C SER A 7 -14.50 11.24 2.87
N THR A 8 -13.64 11.22 3.89
CA THR A 8 -12.20 11.05 3.74
C THR A 8 -11.85 9.57 3.62
N SER A 9 -10.86 9.25 2.79
CA SER A 9 -10.27 7.91 2.74
C SER A 9 -9.38 7.66 3.96
N ASP A 10 -9.42 6.44 4.49
CA ASP A 10 -8.49 5.98 5.54
C ASP A 10 -7.15 5.47 4.95
N ALA A 11 -7.05 5.37 3.63
CA ALA A 11 -5.85 4.87 2.97
C ALA A 11 -4.69 5.86 3.07
N LEU A 12 -3.49 5.32 3.24
CA LEU A 12 -2.25 6.10 3.30
C LEU A 12 -1.81 6.57 1.90
N LEU A 13 -2.10 5.77 0.88
CA LEU A 13 -1.83 6.07 -0.52
C LEU A 13 -3.11 5.99 -1.35
N LEU A 14 -3.46 7.10 -2.01
CA LEU A 14 -4.63 7.23 -2.88
C LEU A 14 -4.31 6.85 -4.33
N HIS A 15 -5.36 6.79 -5.16
CA HIS A 15 -5.29 6.62 -6.61
C HIS A 15 -4.71 5.27 -7.08
N GLY A 16 -5.01 4.20 -6.33
CA GLY A 16 -4.73 2.82 -6.72
C GLY A 16 -5.80 2.25 -7.66
N VAL A 17 -5.46 1.16 -8.33
CA VAL A 17 -6.38 0.41 -9.20
C VAL A 17 -6.24 -1.08 -8.90
N TYR A 18 -7.33 -1.73 -8.47
CA TYR A 18 -7.35 -3.17 -8.20
C TYR A 18 -7.72 -3.99 -9.44
N ASP A 19 -8.93 -3.82 -9.98
CA ASP A 19 -9.43 -4.58 -11.14
C ASP A 19 -10.19 -3.65 -12.08
N LEU A 20 -9.46 -3.00 -12.98
CA LEU A 20 -10.00 -2.04 -13.94
C LEU A 20 -11.06 -2.65 -14.88
N PRO A 21 -10.88 -3.86 -15.46
CA PRO A 21 -11.90 -4.46 -16.33
C PRO A 21 -13.26 -4.68 -15.66
N LYS A 22 -13.29 -4.85 -14.33
CA LYS A 22 -14.54 -5.04 -13.57
C LYS A 22 -15.04 -3.78 -12.87
N ASP A 23 -14.33 -2.65 -13.02
CA ASP A 23 -14.60 -1.40 -12.32
C ASP A 23 -14.61 -1.57 -10.79
N VAL A 24 -13.70 -2.40 -10.26
CA VAL A 24 -13.59 -2.67 -8.82
C VAL A 24 -12.30 -2.07 -8.29
N GLY A 25 -12.41 -1.16 -7.31
CA GLY A 25 -11.27 -0.53 -6.66
C GLY A 25 -10.44 0.34 -7.60
N VAL A 26 -11.10 1.07 -8.50
CA VAL A 26 -10.49 2.06 -9.41
C VAL A 26 -10.47 3.41 -8.71
N ASP A 27 -9.32 4.08 -8.73
CA ASP A 27 -9.11 5.37 -8.06
C ASP A 27 -9.38 5.32 -6.54
N GLU A 28 -9.10 4.17 -5.93
CA GLU A 28 -9.28 3.89 -4.50
C GLU A 28 -7.95 3.68 -3.80
N GLY A 29 -7.97 3.73 -2.46
CA GLY A 29 -6.89 3.17 -1.66
C GLY A 29 -6.82 1.65 -1.76
N SER A 30 -5.65 1.07 -1.54
CA SER A 30 -5.48 -0.38 -1.52
C SER A 30 -4.57 -0.83 -0.40
N LEU A 31 -4.94 -1.93 0.27
CA LEU A 31 -4.20 -2.43 1.44
C LEU A 31 -2.75 -2.79 1.09
N TRP A 32 -2.51 -3.40 -0.08
CA TRP A 32 -1.16 -3.70 -0.55
C TRP A 32 -0.39 -2.42 -0.92
N GLY A 33 -1.05 -1.40 -1.47
CA GLY A 33 -0.44 -0.11 -1.77
C GLY A 33 0.03 0.61 -0.50
N ASP A 34 -0.83 0.70 0.51
CA ASP A 34 -0.51 1.29 1.82
C ASP A 34 0.66 0.58 2.49
N TYR A 35 0.66 -0.74 2.40
CA TYR A 35 1.70 -1.57 2.97
C TYR A 35 3.06 -1.34 2.32
N TYR A 36 3.16 -1.37 0.98
CA TYR A 36 4.42 -1.08 0.29
C TYR A 36 4.84 0.39 0.39
N TYR A 37 3.89 1.32 0.50
CA TYR A 37 4.16 2.73 0.78
C TYR A 37 4.87 2.90 2.13
N LEU A 38 4.29 2.33 3.20
CA LEU A 38 4.93 2.34 4.52
C LEU A 38 6.23 1.57 4.53
N GLU A 39 6.34 0.45 3.81
CA GLU A 39 7.58 -0.29 3.72
C GLU A 39 8.70 0.56 3.10
N ALA A 40 8.42 1.28 2.02
CA ALA A 40 9.38 2.17 1.39
C ALA A 40 9.85 3.28 2.35
N LEU A 41 8.93 3.90 3.08
CA LEU A 41 9.27 4.89 4.11
C LEU A 41 10.10 4.27 5.24
N THR A 42 9.75 3.06 5.68
CA THR A 42 10.45 2.33 6.74
C THR A 42 11.87 2.02 6.34
N ARG A 43 12.09 1.49 5.12
CA ARG A 43 13.44 1.23 4.59
C ARG A 43 14.28 2.51 4.49
N ARG A 44 13.65 3.63 4.13
CA ARG A 44 14.34 4.94 4.04
C ARG A 44 14.71 5.49 5.42
N ALA A 45 13.81 5.39 6.39
CA ALA A 45 13.97 5.95 7.74
C ALA A 45 14.81 5.05 8.67
N LEU A 46 14.76 3.74 8.47
CA LEU A 46 15.41 2.72 9.30
C LEU A 46 16.26 1.79 8.42
N PRO A 47 17.48 2.17 8.01
CA PRO A 47 18.31 1.40 7.08
C PRO A 47 18.69 -0.01 7.58
N ALA A 48 18.64 -0.26 8.89
CA ALA A 48 18.91 -1.56 9.49
C ALA A 48 17.66 -2.45 9.60
N TRP A 49 16.47 -1.91 9.30
CA TRP A 49 15.23 -2.68 9.34
C TRP A 49 15.22 -3.73 8.24
N GLN A 50 14.87 -4.97 8.60
CA GLN A 50 14.79 -6.10 7.69
C GLN A 50 13.33 -6.36 7.30
N PRO A 51 12.99 -6.39 6.00
CA PRO A 51 11.64 -6.71 5.55
C PRO A 51 11.14 -8.07 5.98
N TYR A 52 9.82 -8.23 6.14
CA TYR A 52 9.22 -9.51 6.54
C TYR A 52 9.41 -10.65 5.52
N TRP A 53 9.58 -10.32 4.24
CA TRP A 53 9.93 -11.26 3.17
C TRP A 53 11.43 -11.49 3.03
N TRP A 54 12.25 -10.78 3.81
CA TRP A 54 13.67 -11.06 3.84
C TRP A 54 13.91 -12.37 4.59
N VAL A 55 14.43 -13.36 3.89
CA VAL A 55 14.94 -14.59 4.51
C VAL A 55 16.40 -14.33 4.89
N ALA A 56 16.67 -14.23 6.18
CA ALA A 56 18.04 -14.18 6.67
C ALA A 56 18.72 -15.53 6.40
N GLY A 57 19.82 -15.51 5.62
CA GLY A 57 20.62 -16.70 5.36
C GLY A 57 20.35 -17.42 4.04
N VAL A 58 19.90 -16.73 2.99
CA VAL A 58 20.17 -17.21 1.62
C VAL A 58 21.59 -16.79 1.22
N GLU A 59 22.54 -17.44 1.89
CA GLU A 59 23.79 -17.94 1.32
C GLU A 59 23.72 -19.48 1.38
#